data_AF-A0A2I0UWP7-F1
#
_entry.id   AF-A0A2I0UWP7-F1
#
_cell.length_a   1.000
_cell.length_b   1.000
_cell.length_c   1.000
_cell.angle_alpha   90.00
_cell.angle_beta   90.00
_cell.angle_gamma   90.00
#
_symmetry.space_group_name_H-M   'P 1'
#
loop_
_entity.id
_entity.type
_entity.pdbx_description
1 polymer ?
#
loop_
_entity_poly.entity_id
_entity_poly.type
_entity_poly.pdbx_seq_one_letter_code
_entity_poly.pdbx_strand_id
1 'polypeptide(L)'
;MNEKNYAAMTEHELREEIAFLKEKARKAEQLGILNEFAVYERKALMAAAYLVDLDTIVPGEMYRIDGSDNEFFQVDYLKGRFAWGHRLGGDKYQEALPVSILSPVKAGK
;
A
#
# COMPACT_ATOMS: atom_id res chain seq x y z
N MET A 1 -9.05 -13.10 19.96
CA MET A 1 -9.81 -13.03 18.70
C MET A 1 -8.98 -13.71 17.64
N ASN A 2 -9.54 -14.64 16.87
CA ASN A 2 -8.81 -15.23 15.76
C ASN A 2 -8.70 -14.13 14.70
N GLU A 3 -7.55 -13.45 14.61
CA GLU A 3 -7.30 -12.45 13.57
C GLU A 3 -7.39 -13.16 12.22
N LYS A 4 -8.48 -12.96 11.49
CA LYS A 4 -8.60 -13.47 10.12
C LYS A 4 -7.47 -12.88 9.30
N ASN A 5 -6.83 -13.70 8.47
CA ASN A 5 -5.89 -13.19 7.47
C ASN A 5 -6.63 -12.27 6.50
N TYR A 6 -6.02 -11.16 6.06
CA TYR A 6 -6.63 -10.24 5.08
C TYR A 6 -7.06 -10.95 3.78
N ALA A 7 -6.37 -12.02 3.37
CA ALA A 7 -6.76 -12.85 2.23
C ALA A 7 -8.09 -13.60 2.40
N ALA A 8 -8.54 -13.79 3.64
CA ALA A 8 -9.78 -14.48 3.99
C ALA A 8 -10.91 -13.52 4.37
N MET A 9 -10.67 -12.20 4.33
CA MET A 9 -11.67 -11.18 4.59
C MET A 9 -12.44 -10.85 3.31
N THR A 10 -13.74 -10.61 3.46
CA THR A 10 -14.57 -9.99 2.42
C THR A 10 -14.16 -8.53 2.20
N GLU A 11 -14.56 -7.94 1.07
CA GLU A 11 -14.34 -6.52 0.80
C GLU A 11 -14.89 -5.62 1.92
N HIS A 12 -16.07 -5.94 2.45
CA HIS A 12 -16.66 -5.20 3.55
C HIS A 12 -15.80 -5.27 4.82
N GLU A 13 -15.39 -6.48 5.22
CA GLU A 13 -14.50 -6.69 6.38
C GLU A 13 -13.15 -5.97 6.20
N LEU A 14 -12.58 -5.98 4.99
CA LEU A 14 -11.35 -5.23 4.69
C LEU A 14 -11.54 -3.72 4.85
N ARG A 15 -12.67 -3.16 4.38
CA ARG A 15 -12.97 -1.73 4.52
C ARG A 15 -13.17 -1.34 5.99
N GLU A 16 -13.84 -2.17 6.79
CA GLU A 16 -13.99 -1.97 8.23
C GLU A 16 -12.65 -2.03 8.95
N GLU A 17 -11.81 -3.02 8.64
CA GLU A 17 -10.47 -3.16 9.22
C GLU A 17 -9.58 -1.96 8.87
N ILE A 18 -9.59 -1.49 7.61
CA ILE A 18 -8.84 -0.29 7.21
C ILE A 18 -9.32 0.94 8.00
N ALA A 19 -10.63 1.12 8.15
CA ALA A 19 -11.18 2.25 8.91
C ALA A 19 -10.76 2.20 10.39
N PHE A 20 -10.80 1.01 10.99
CA PHE A 20 -10.36 0.78 12.36
C PHE A 20 -8.87 1.07 12.55
N LEU A 21 -8.02 0.60 11.64
CA LEU A 21 -6.58 0.84 11.66
C LEU A 21 -6.25 2.33 11.49
N LYS A 22 -6.92 3.03 10.57
CA LYS A 22 -6.75 4.47 10.38
C LYS A 22 -7.16 5.28 11.61
N GLU A 23 -8.23 4.90 12.28
CA GLU A 23 -8.63 5.57 13.52
C GLU A 23 -7.60 5.36 14.65
N LYS A 24 -6.98 4.18 14.72
CA LYS A 24 -5.86 3.93 15.64
C LYS A 24 -4.61 4.72 15.28
N ALA A 25 -4.26 4.80 14.00
CA ALA A 25 -3.17 5.63 13.51
C ALA A 25 -3.38 7.10 13.91
N ARG A 26 -4.57 7.66 13.65
CA ARG A 26 -4.95 9.03 14.02
C ARG A 26 -4.80 9.30 15.52
N LYS A 27 -5.21 8.36 16.38
CA LYS A 27 -5.04 8.49 17.84
C LYS A 27 -3.57 8.44 18.25
N ALA A 28 -2.79 7.53 17.68
CA ALA A 28 -1.36 7.43 17.95
C ALA A 28 -0.62 8.71 17.54
N GLU A 29 -0.96 9.28 16.38
CA GLU A 29 -0.43 10.56 15.89
C GLU A 29 -0.77 11.71 16.85
N GLN A 30 -2.03 11.82 17.29
CA GLN A 30 -2.47 12.85 18.25
C GLN A 30 -1.74 12.77 19.60
N LEU A 31 -1.34 11.56 20.01
CA LEU A 31 -0.57 11.32 21.24
C LEU A 31 0.95 11.44 21.03
N GLY A 32 1.42 11.69 19.81
CA GLY A 32 2.85 11.77 19.47
C GLY A 32 3.56 10.41 19.44
N ILE A 33 2.83 9.30 19.35
CA ILE A 33 3.36 7.93 19.38
C ILE A 33 3.67 7.47 17.95
N LEU A 34 4.76 8.00 17.38
CA LEU A 34 5.11 7.83 15.96
C LEU A 34 5.35 6.37 15.54
N ASN A 35 5.90 5.54 16.43
CA ASN A 35 6.12 4.12 16.18
C ASN A 35 4.79 3.36 16.01
N GLU A 36 3.79 3.61 16.87
CA GLU A 36 2.48 2.99 16.74
C GLU A 36 1.73 3.50 15.51
N PHE A 37 1.80 4.81 15.25
CA PHE A 37 1.27 5.39 14.02
C PHE A 37 1.79 4.67 12.78
N ALA A 38 3.12 4.51 12.66
CA ALA A 38 3.74 3.84 11.52
C ALA A 38 3.31 2.38 11.39
N VAL A 39 3.10 1.67 12.51
CA VAL A 39 2.60 0.29 12.51
C VAL A 39 1.16 0.24 11.98
N TYR A 40 0.27 1.12 12.46
CA TYR A 40 -1.13 1.13 12.03
C TYR A 40 -1.29 1.55 10.56
N GLU A 41 -0.54 2.56 10.11
CA GLU A 41 -0.53 2.97 8.70
C GLU A 41 -0.08 1.82 7.80
N ARG A 42 1.02 1.14 8.14
CA ARG A 42 1.51 0.00 7.35
C ARG A 42 0.49 -1.13 7.29
N LYS A 43 -0.20 -1.43 8.40
CA LYS A 43 -1.29 -2.42 8.42
C LYS A 43 -2.45 -1.99 7.52
N ALA A 44 -2.85 -0.72 7.56
CA ALA A 44 -3.93 -0.20 6.74
C ALA A 44 -3.60 -0.29 5.24
N LEU A 45 -2.37 0.05 4.86
CA LEU A 45 -1.87 -0.12 3.48
C LEU A 45 -1.89 -1.59 3.05
N MET A 46 -1.48 -2.51 3.92
CA MET A 46 -1.51 -3.94 3.63
C MET A 46 -2.94 -4.48 3.44
N ALA A 47 -3.89 -4.07 4.28
CA ALA A 47 -5.30 -4.43 4.11
C ALA A 47 -5.87 -3.83 2.81
N ALA A 48 -5.56 -2.57 2.51
CA ALA A 48 -5.97 -1.91 1.27
C ALA A 48 -5.43 -2.62 0.02
N ALA A 49 -4.27 -3.27 0.09
CA ALA A 49 -3.69 -4.00 -1.04
C ALA A 49 -4.57 -5.17 -1.50
N TYR A 50 -5.44 -5.70 -0.63
CA TYR A 50 -6.40 -6.74 -0.98
C TYR A 50 -7.64 -6.20 -1.72
N LEU A 51 -7.87 -4.88 -1.69
CA LEU A 51 -8.94 -4.20 -2.41
C LEU A 51 -8.52 -3.72 -3.81
N VAL A 52 -7.23 -3.83 -4.14
CA VAL A 52 -6.70 -3.43 -5.45
C VAL A 52 -6.96 -4.53 -6.48
N ASP A 53 -7.44 -4.15 -7.65
CA ASP A 53 -7.47 -5.02 -8.83
C ASP A 53 -6.06 -5.11 -9.43
N LEU A 54 -5.45 -6.30 -9.38
CA LEU A 54 -4.09 -6.52 -9.85
C LEU A 54 -3.95 -6.40 -11.37
N ASP A 55 -5.04 -6.59 -12.13
CA ASP A 55 -5.02 -6.46 -13.59
C ASP A 55 -4.81 -5.01 -14.03
N THR A 56 -4.99 -4.05 -13.12
CA THR A 56 -4.68 -2.62 -13.35
C THR A 56 -3.19 -2.29 -13.20
N ILE A 57 -2.38 -3.21 -12.68
CA ILE A 57 -0.95 -3.03 -12.47
C ILE A 57 -0.16 -3.85 -13.49
N VAL A 58 0.47 -3.14 -14.43
CA VAL A 58 1.15 -3.70 -15.58
C VAL A 58 2.67 -3.73 -15.31
N PRO A 59 3.29 -4.91 -15.28
CA PRO A 59 4.75 -5.02 -15.23
C PRO A 59 5.41 -4.30 -16.42
N GLY A 60 6.52 -3.62 -16.14
CA GLY A 60 7.24 -2.75 -17.07
C GLY A 60 6.81 -1.28 -17.01
N GLU A 61 5.61 -0.98 -16.52
CA GLU A 61 5.09 0.39 -16.41
C GLU A 61 5.58 1.11 -15.13
N MET A 62 5.50 2.43 -15.18
CA MET A 62 5.83 3.32 -14.06
C MET A 62 4.57 3.80 -13.35
N TYR A 63 4.66 3.86 -12.03
CA TYR A 63 3.60 4.29 -11.12
C TYR A 63 4.13 5.39 -10.20
N ARG A 64 3.26 6.31 -9.78
CA ARG A 64 3.53 7.22 -8.66
C ARG A 64 3.39 6.45 -7.36
N ILE A 65 4.22 6.79 -6.38
CA ILE A 65 4.11 6.23 -5.03
C ILE A 65 3.26 7.19 -4.19
N ASP A 66 2.08 6.74 -3.79
CA ASP A 66 1.19 7.52 -2.94
C ASP A 66 1.82 7.78 -1.57
N GLY A 67 1.63 8.99 -1.04
CA GLY A 67 2.26 9.42 0.20
C GLY A 67 3.72 9.85 0.09
N SER A 68 4.25 9.97 -1.13
CA SER A 68 5.60 10.51 -1.40
C SER A 68 5.57 11.70 -2.35
N ASP A 69 6.54 12.60 -2.21
CA ASP A 69 6.67 13.78 -3.06
C ASP A 69 7.48 13.44 -4.32
N ASN A 70 6.78 13.34 -5.45
CA ASN A 70 7.37 13.11 -6.78
C ASN A 70 8.22 11.82 -6.92
N GLU A 71 7.98 10.80 -6.10
CA GLU A 71 8.63 9.52 -6.29
C GLU A 71 7.82 8.60 -7.22
N PHE A 72 8.57 7.85 -8.04
CA PHE A 72 8.03 6.93 -9.02
C PHE A 72 8.63 5.54 -8.82
N PHE A 73 7.85 4.52 -9.13
CA PHE A 73 8.22 3.12 -9.03
C PHE A 73 8.01 2.43 -10.37
N GLN A 74 9.04 1.78 -10.90
CA GLN A 74 8.90 0.87 -12.03
C GLN A 74 8.60 -0.54 -11.49
N VAL A 75 7.51 -1.15 -11.95
CA VAL A 75 7.13 -2.51 -11.54
C VAL A 75 7.83 -3.53 -12.44
N ASP A 76 8.58 -4.46 -11.86
CA ASP A 76 9.19 -5.59 -12.59
C ASP A 76 8.22 -6.76 -12.69
N TYR A 77 7.55 -7.10 -11.58
CA TYR A 77 6.56 -8.17 -11.49
C TYR A 77 5.68 -8.04 -10.24
N LEU A 78 4.58 -8.79 -10.22
CA LEU A 78 3.69 -8.90 -9.05
C LEU A 78 3.91 -10.23 -8.33
N LYS A 79 3.88 -10.21 -6.99
CA LYS A 79 3.90 -11.42 -6.16
C LYS A 79 3.01 -11.23 -4.92
N GLY A 80 1.91 -11.98 -4.87
CA GLY A 80 0.88 -11.78 -3.85
C GLY A 80 0.25 -10.38 -4.01
N ARG A 81 0.19 -9.62 -2.92
CA ARG A 81 -0.30 -8.22 -2.92
C ARG A 81 0.83 -7.19 -2.94
N PHE A 82 1.97 -7.57 -3.50
CA PHE A 82 3.15 -6.72 -3.63
C PHE A 82 3.56 -6.58 -5.09
N ALA A 83 4.02 -5.39 -5.45
CA ALA A 83 4.78 -5.12 -6.65
C ALA A 83 6.28 -5.11 -6.29
N TRP A 84 7.06 -5.89 -7.04
CA TRP A 84 8.51 -5.89 -6.95
C TRP A 84 9.07 -5.02 -8.06
N GLY A 85 10.10 -4.24 -7.77
CA GLY A 85 10.58 -3.23 -8.70
C GLY A 85 11.59 -2.26 -8.08
N HIS A 86 11.71 -1.09 -8.69
CA HIS A 86 12.72 -0.10 -8.36
C HIS A 86 12.14 1.32 -8.27
N ARG A 87 12.55 2.09 -7.25
CA ARG A 87 12.33 3.54 -7.24
C ARG A 87 13.20 4.21 -8.28
N LEU A 88 12.64 5.20 -8.97
CA LEU A 88 13.39 6.02 -9.93
C LEU A 88 14.14 7.15 -9.20
N GLY A 89 15.37 7.42 -9.63
CA GLY A 89 16.18 8.51 -9.10
C GLY A 89 17.01 8.19 -7.85
N GLY A 90 16.90 6.98 -7.30
CA GLY A 90 17.73 6.47 -6.20
C GLY A 90 18.69 5.36 -6.62
N ASP A 91 19.30 4.71 -5.63
CA ASP A 91 20.06 3.49 -5.85
C ASP A 91 19.12 2.39 -6.40
N LYS A 92 19.53 1.70 -7.46
CA LYS A 92 18.72 0.68 -8.16
C LYS A 92 18.61 -0.64 -7.37
N TYR A 93 18.24 -0.58 -6.10
CA TYR A 93 17.91 -1.76 -5.32
C TYR A 93 16.48 -2.20 -5.62
N GLN A 94 16.29 -3.51 -5.75
CA GLN A 94 14.95 -4.06 -5.90
C GLN A 94 14.27 -4.06 -4.54
N GLU A 95 13.04 -3.56 -4.49
CA GLU A 95 12.21 -3.58 -3.28
C GLU A 95 10.79 -4.04 -3.59
N ALA A 96 10.05 -4.37 -2.53
CA ALA A 96 8.67 -4.80 -2.62
C ALA A 96 7.76 -3.74 -1.97
N LEU A 97 6.84 -3.18 -2.74
CA LEU A 97 5.84 -2.23 -2.28
C LEU A 97 4.45 -2.86 -2.30
N PRO A 98 3.59 -2.60 -1.29
CA PRO A 98 2.19 -2.98 -1.37
C PRO A 98 1.56 -2.37 -2.62
N VAL A 99 0.71 -3.12 -3.33
CA VAL A 99 0.06 -2.59 -4.55
C VAL A 99 -0.87 -1.40 -4.29
N SER A 100 -1.30 -1.22 -3.04
CA SER A 100 -2.18 -0.14 -2.59
C SER A 100 -1.57 1.26 -2.58
N ILE A 101 -0.25 1.38 -2.74
CA ILE A 101 0.43 2.69 -2.81
C ILE A 101 0.85 3.05 -4.23
N LEU A 102 0.45 2.28 -5.25
CA LEU A 102 0.80 2.53 -6.64
C LEU A 102 -0.35 3.22 -7.37
N SER A 103 -0.10 4.45 -7.82
CA SER A 103 -1.03 5.25 -8.60
C SER A 103 -0.57 5.37 -10.06
N PRO A 104 -1.45 5.17 -11.06
CA PRO A 104 -1.08 5.34 -12.47
C PRO A 104 -0.56 6.75 -12.76
N VAL A 105 0.54 6.86 -13.51
CA VAL A 105 1.07 8.17 -13.96
C VAL A 105 0.13 8.83 -14.98
N LYS A 106 -0.60 8.02 -15.76
CA LYS A 106 -1.61 8.47 -16.74
C LYS A 106 -3.00 8.58 -16.10
N ALA A 107 -3.19 9.50 -15.15
CA ALA A 107 -4.53 9.93 -14.75
C ALA A 107 -4.87 11.22 -15.50
N GLY A 108 -5.42 11.08 -16.72
CA GLY A 108 -5.80 12.25 -17.51
C GLY A 108 -6.32 11.91 -18.91
N LYS A 109 -7.60 11.60 -18.99
CA LYS A 109 -8.54 12.25 -19.92
C LYS A 109 -9.91 12.32 -19.27
#